data_AF-A0A3N9NEI0-F1
#
_entry.id   AF-A0A3N9NEI0-F1
#
_cell.length_a   1.000
_cell.length_b   1.000
_cell.length_c   1.000
_cell.angle_alpha   90.00
_cell.angle_beta   90.00
_cell.angle_gamma   90.00
#
_symmetry.space_group_name_H-M   'P 1'
#
loop_
_entity.id
_entity.type
_entity.pdbx_description
1 polymer ?
#
loop_
_entity_poly.entity_id
_entity_poly.type
_entity_poly.pdbx_seq_one_letter_code
_entity_poly.pdbx_strand_id
1 'polypeptide(L)'
;MDELFYFPTFDLLTRVVYAREANSLRYATHRAIKINEKKVVERYILQEIAPQTEYYDRHPSLLLYMGVDVTLKKELKAYQVKDTIKTIIDKKHSIDQKVQDLISSSLSNYYFERLGDKLLCLRRVMDTGLGAEEFEKTLKEIKALLHAYNQNSGQDIDIRTILPPEAIKHYRQLISN
;
A
#
# COMPACT_ATOMS: atom_id res chain seq x y z
N MET A 1 -30.63 20.90 -1.97
CA MET A 1 -29.55 19.93 -1.69
C MET A 1 -30.15 18.80 -0.88
N ASP A 2 -29.92 17.57 -1.30
CA ASP A 2 -30.37 16.33 -0.65
C ASP A 2 -29.25 15.30 -0.83
N GLU A 3 -28.51 15.04 0.24
CA GLU A 3 -27.27 14.28 0.19
C GLU A 3 -27.20 13.19 1.26
N LEU A 4 -26.47 12.13 0.95
CA LEU A 4 -26.31 10.95 1.80
C LEU A 4 -24.88 10.86 2.28
N PHE A 5 -24.73 10.70 3.60
CA PHE A 5 -23.46 10.60 4.27
C PHE A 5 -23.42 9.32 5.09
N TYR A 6 -22.46 8.46 4.76
CA TYR A 6 -22.18 7.26 5.54
C TYR A 6 -21.02 7.55 6.50
N PHE A 7 -21.26 7.32 7.80
CA PHE A 7 -20.26 7.44 8.85
C PHE A 7 -19.78 6.02 9.23
N PRO A 8 -18.65 5.54 8.69
CA PRO A 8 -18.25 4.14 8.82
C PRO A 8 -17.97 3.73 10.26
N THR A 9 -17.39 4.63 11.06
CA THR A 9 -17.08 4.40 12.48
C THR A 9 -18.29 4.04 13.32
N PHE A 10 -19.47 4.53 12.94
CA PHE A 10 -20.72 4.29 13.67
C PHE A 10 -21.67 3.36 12.92
N ASP A 11 -21.28 2.87 11.73
CA ASP A 11 -22.18 2.23 10.76
C ASP A 11 -23.50 3.01 10.67
N LEU A 12 -23.39 4.30 10.32
CA LEU A 12 -24.51 5.25 10.36
C LEU A 12 -24.68 5.97 9.03
N LEU A 13 -25.71 5.58 8.28
CA LEU A 13 -26.17 6.37 7.14
C LEU A 13 -27.10 7.51 7.59
N THR A 14 -26.79 8.72 7.13
CA THR A 14 -27.51 9.96 7.39
C THR A 14 -27.89 10.63 6.07
N ARG A 15 -29.13 11.07 5.93
CA ARG A 15 -29.56 11.95 4.83
C ARG A 15 -29.66 13.37 5.34
N VAL A 16 -29.11 14.33 4.61
CA VAL A 16 -29.14 15.75 4.95
C VAL A 16 -29.79 16.52 3.82
N VAL A 17 -30.83 17.28 4.16
CA VAL A 17 -31.63 18.07 3.23
C VAL A 17 -31.58 19.53 3.66
N TYR A 18 -31.18 20.40 2.75
CA TYR A 18 -31.30 21.84 2.96
C TYR A 18 -32.62 22.36 2.39
N ALA A 19 -33.52 22.79 3.28
CA ALA A 19 -34.79 23.41 2.93
C ALA A 19 -34.61 24.94 2.88
N ARG A 20 -34.37 25.47 1.68
CA ARG A 20 -34.04 26.88 1.42
C ARG A 20 -35.13 27.87 1.83
N GLU A 21 -36.41 27.48 1.71
CA GLU A 21 -37.54 28.34 2.09
C GLU A 21 -37.57 28.63 3.58
N ALA A 22 -37.32 27.61 4.40
CA ALA A 22 -37.30 27.70 5.85
C ALA A 22 -35.90 27.99 6.42
N ASN A 23 -34.89 28.14 5.56
CA ASN A 23 -33.48 28.23 5.93
C ASN A 23 -33.08 27.19 6.99
N SER A 24 -33.40 25.92 6.72
CA SER A 24 -33.20 24.84 7.69
C SER A 24 -32.45 23.67 7.08
N LEU A 25 -31.43 23.19 7.79
CA LEU A 25 -30.79 21.91 7.54
C LEU A 25 -31.54 20.83 8.32
N ARG A 26 -32.07 19.85 7.61
CA ARG A 26 -32.83 18.73 8.17
C ARG A 26 -32.05 17.47 7.93
N TYR A 27 -31.89 16.63 8.95
CA TYR A 27 -31.21 15.37 8.76
C TYR A 27 -31.95 14.20 9.41
N ALA A 28 -31.91 13.05 8.75
CA ALA A 28 -32.51 11.81 9.20
C ALA A 28 -31.49 10.68 9.18
N THR A 29 -31.63 9.68 10.04
CA THR A 29 -30.72 8.54 10.12
C THR A 29 -31.43 7.23 9.87
N HIS A 30 -30.71 6.22 9.37
CA HIS A 30 -31.32 4.91 9.09
C HIS A 30 -31.70 4.11 10.36
N ARG A 31 -31.15 4.48 11.52
CA ARG A 31 -31.43 3.92 12.86
C ARG A 31 -31.44 5.02 13.92
N ALA A 32 -31.93 4.69 15.12
CA ALA A 32 -31.85 5.60 16.25
C ALA A 32 -30.39 5.99 16.54
N ILE A 33 -30.14 7.30 16.65
CA ILE A 33 -28.80 7.87 16.84
C ILE A 33 -28.47 7.97 18.33
N LYS A 34 -27.26 7.55 18.71
CA LYS A 34 -26.76 7.74 20.09
C LYS A 34 -26.32 9.19 20.28
N ILE A 35 -26.32 9.69 21.52
CA ILE A 35 -25.97 11.09 21.82
C ILE A 35 -24.58 11.49 21.29
N ASN A 36 -23.58 10.62 21.40
CA ASN A 36 -22.23 10.90 20.90
C ASN A 36 -22.18 10.92 19.37
N GLU A 37 -22.88 9.99 18.72
CA GLU A 37 -23.01 9.95 17.24
C GLU A 37 -23.70 11.24 16.75
N LYS A 38 -24.76 11.68 17.45
CA LYS A 38 -25.50 12.90 17.14
C LYS A 38 -24.60 14.14 17.14
N LYS A 39 -23.77 14.31 18.17
CA LYS A 39 -22.82 15.43 18.24
C LYS A 39 -21.85 15.45 17.06
N VAL A 40 -21.35 14.28 16.64
CA VAL A 40 -20.42 14.18 15.50
C VAL A 40 -21.11 14.51 14.20
N VAL A 41 -22.31 13.95 13.97
CA VAL A 41 -23.11 14.21 12.76
C VAL A 41 -23.50 15.69 12.67
N GLU A 42 -24.01 16.29 13.74
CA GLU A 42 -24.39 17.71 13.75
C GLU A 42 -23.19 18.62 13.51
N ARG A 43 -22.03 18.34 14.13
CA ARG A 43 -20.80 19.08 13.88
C ARG A 43 -20.38 18.98 12.42
N TYR A 44 -20.40 17.78 11.84
CA TYR A 44 -20.09 17.57 10.43
C TYR A 44 -21.03 18.38 9.52
N ILE A 45 -22.34 18.33 9.77
CA ILE A 45 -23.32 19.10 8.99
C ILE A 45 -23.03 20.60 9.07
N LEU A 46 -22.73 21.14 10.25
CA LEU A 46 -22.46 22.57 10.42
C LEU A 46 -21.11 23.02 9.84
N GLN A 47 -20.11 22.15 9.82
CA GLN A 47 -18.77 22.49 9.35
C GLN A 47 -18.60 22.27 7.84
N GLU A 48 -19.15 21.19 7.31
CA GLU A 48 -18.91 20.79 5.92
C GLU A 48 -20.08 21.14 5.00
N ILE A 49 -21.31 21.02 5.49
CA ILE A 49 -22.51 21.15 4.66
C ILE A 49 -23.09 22.57 4.73
N ALA A 50 -23.22 23.13 5.92
CA ALA A 50 -23.81 24.45 6.12
C ALA A 50 -23.10 25.57 5.32
N PRO A 51 -21.76 25.62 5.20
CA PRO A 51 -21.08 26.63 4.39
C PRO A 51 -21.34 26.53 2.89
N GLN A 52 -21.80 25.37 2.40
CA GLN A 52 -22.15 25.17 0.98
C GLN A 52 -23.58 25.64 0.66
N THR A 53 -24.27 26.23 1.63
CA THR A 53 -25.66 26.67 1.54
C THR A 53 -25.81 28.08 2.09
N GLU A 54 -26.99 28.69 1.95
CA GLU A 54 -27.30 30.01 2.54
C GLU A 54 -27.52 29.96 4.07
N TYR A 55 -27.20 28.84 4.73
CA TYR A 55 -27.52 28.58 6.13
C TYR A 55 -26.98 29.66 7.07
N TYR A 56 -25.77 30.15 6.84
CA TYR A 56 -25.15 31.20 7.66
C TYR A 56 -25.52 32.62 7.20
N ASP A 57 -25.99 32.79 5.96
CA ASP A 57 -26.27 34.10 5.37
C ASP A 57 -27.68 34.60 5.69
N ARG A 58 -28.61 33.69 6.02
CA ARG A 58 -30.02 34.01 6.30
C ARG A 58 -30.36 33.68 7.74
N HIS A 59 -31.31 34.40 8.34
CA HIS A 59 -31.80 34.15 9.69
C HIS A 59 -33.34 34.08 9.72
N PRO A 60 -33.94 33.20 10.56
CA PRO A 60 -33.27 32.24 11.44
C PRO A 60 -32.69 31.03 10.69
N SER A 61 -31.65 30.40 11.25
CA SER A 61 -31.02 29.18 10.72
C SER A 61 -31.28 28.03 11.67
N LEU A 62 -31.85 26.93 11.18
CA LEU A 62 -32.26 25.81 12.04
C LEU A 62 -31.62 24.49 11.61
N LEU A 63 -30.98 23.80 12.54
CA LEU A 63 -30.55 22.40 12.36
C LEU A 63 -31.56 21.48 13.06
N LEU A 64 -32.21 20.60 12.29
CA LEU A 64 -33.31 19.77 12.77
C LEU A 64 -33.03 18.29 12.54
N TYR A 65 -33.08 17.51 13.60
CA TYR A 65 -33.10 16.05 13.51
C TYR A 65 -34.53 15.56 13.25
N MET A 66 -34.75 14.95 12.09
CA MET A 66 -36.05 14.45 11.65
C MET A 66 -36.36 13.02 12.13
N GLY A 67 -35.45 12.41 12.90
CA GLY A 67 -35.62 11.06 13.41
C GLY A 67 -35.09 9.97 12.48
N VAL A 68 -35.72 8.80 12.57
CA VAL A 68 -35.30 7.60 11.83
C VAL A 68 -36.06 7.50 10.51
N ASP A 69 -35.33 7.43 9.41
CA ASP A 69 -35.88 7.12 8.09
C ASP A 69 -35.51 5.69 7.68
N VAL A 70 -36.52 4.82 7.63
CA VAL A 70 -36.37 3.40 7.31
C VAL A 70 -35.95 3.15 5.87
N THR A 71 -36.22 4.09 4.95
CA THR A 71 -35.82 3.98 3.54
C THR A 71 -34.30 3.91 3.39
N LEU A 72 -33.57 4.62 4.26
CA LEU A 72 -32.10 4.62 4.31
C LEU A 72 -31.50 3.25 4.64
N LYS A 73 -32.23 2.33 5.28
CA LYS A 73 -31.74 0.96 5.50
C LYS A 73 -31.54 0.18 4.21
N LYS A 74 -32.36 0.45 3.18
CA LYS A 74 -32.20 -0.19 1.87
C LYS A 74 -30.96 0.34 1.16
N GLU A 75 -30.71 1.64 1.29
CA GLU A 75 -29.53 2.29 0.71
C GLU A 75 -28.22 1.94 1.41
N LEU A 76 -28.25 1.76 2.74
CA LEU A 76 -27.10 1.30 3.51
C LEU A 76 -26.54 -0.03 2.96
N LYS A 77 -27.42 -0.98 2.59
CA LYS A 77 -26.99 -2.26 2.00
C LYS A 77 -26.21 -2.08 0.70
N ALA A 78 -26.60 -1.10 -0.13
CA ALA A 78 -25.88 -0.80 -1.37
C ALA A 78 -24.49 -0.22 -1.09
N TYR A 79 -24.37 0.66 -0.09
CA TYR A 79 -23.09 1.24 0.35
C TYR A 79 -22.16 0.20 0.99
N GLN A 80 -22.67 -0.65 1.89
CA GLN A 80 -21.88 -1.68 2.58
C GLN A 80 -21.28 -2.72 1.61
N VAL A 81 -21.99 -3.10 0.55
CA VAL A 81 -21.47 -4.02 -0.48
C VAL A 81 -20.27 -3.41 -1.21
N LYS A 82 -20.32 -2.11 -1.54
CA LYS A 82 -19.23 -1.42 -2.25
C LYS A 82 -17.96 -1.33 -1.41
N ASP A 83 -18.07 -1.01 -0.12
CA ASP A 83 -16.92 -0.92 0.80
C ASP A 83 -16.34 -2.31 1.15
N THR A 84 -17.19 -3.34 1.24
CA THR A 84 -16.74 -4.71 1.46
C THR A 84 -15.90 -5.23 0.29
N ILE A 85 -16.34 -4.95 -0.95
CA ILE A 85 -15.58 -5.32 -2.16
C ILE A 85 -14.23 -4.61 -2.18
N LYS A 86 -14.20 -3.31 -1.88
CA LYS A 86 -12.94 -2.54 -1.82
C LYS A 86 -11.98 -3.12 -0.78
N THR A 87 -12.48 -3.43 0.42
CA THR A 87 -11.68 -4.05 1.49
C THR A 87 -11.12 -5.43 1.09
N ILE A 88 -11.88 -6.23 0.35
CA ILE A 88 -11.42 -7.54 -0.16
C ILE A 88 -10.32 -7.35 -1.20
N ILE A 89 -10.45 -6.38 -2.11
CA ILE A 89 -9.44 -6.06 -3.13
C ILE A 89 -8.15 -5.59 -2.45
N ASP A 90 -8.24 -4.69 -1.48
CA ASP A 90 -7.07 -4.18 -0.74
C ASP A 90 -6.36 -5.30 0.03
N LYS A 91 -7.13 -6.21 0.66
CA LYS A 91 -6.58 -7.39 1.32
C LYS A 91 -5.90 -8.35 0.34
N LYS A 92 -6.48 -8.58 -0.83
CA LYS A 92 -5.87 -9.41 -1.88
C LYS A 92 -4.54 -8.82 -2.32
N HIS A 93 -4.50 -7.51 -2.60
CA HIS A 93 -3.27 -6.84 -3.01
C HIS A 93 -2.18 -6.93 -1.92
N SER A 94 -2.55 -6.78 -0.64
CA SER A 94 -1.61 -6.98 0.47
C SER A 94 -1.06 -8.40 0.56
N ILE A 95 -1.89 -9.42 0.29
CA ILE A 95 -1.45 -10.82 0.26
C ILE A 95 -0.50 -11.05 -0.91
N ASP A 96 -0.85 -10.58 -2.11
CA ASP A 96 -0.02 -10.73 -3.31
C ASP A 96 1.36 -10.08 -3.11
N GLN A 97 1.41 -8.90 -2.48
CA GLN A 97 2.66 -8.24 -2.12
C GLN A 97 3.50 -9.07 -1.13
N LYS A 98 2.89 -9.60 -0.07
CA LYS A 98 3.60 -10.45 0.90
C LYS A 98 4.16 -11.71 0.26
N VAL A 99 3.44 -12.30 -0.69
CA VAL A 99 3.91 -13.46 -1.46
C VAL A 99 5.11 -13.07 -2.33
N GLN A 100 5.05 -11.93 -3.02
CA GLN A 100 6.20 -11.42 -3.78
C GLN A 100 7.41 -11.18 -2.87
N ASP A 101 7.24 -10.52 -1.72
CA ASP A 101 8.32 -10.25 -0.78
C ASP A 101 8.95 -11.56 -0.27
N LEU A 102 8.15 -12.59 0.00
CA LEU A 102 8.62 -13.90 0.42
C LEU A 102 9.42 -14.61 -0.68
N ILE A 103 8.95 -14.52 -1.93
CA ILE A 103 9.65 -15.07 -3.10
C ILE A 103 10.99 -14.35 -3.28
N SER A 104 10.98 -13.02 -3.28
CA SER A 104 12.18 -12.20 -3.40
C SER A 104 13.20 -12.50 -2.30
N SER A 105 12.76 -12.64 -1.05
CA SER A 105 13.63 -13.02 0.07
C SER A 105 14.21 -14.43 -0.11
N SER A 106 13.39 -15.40 -0.53
CA SER A 106 13.84 -16.78 -0.77
C SER A 106 14.85 -16.88 -1.91
N LEU A 107 14.59 -16.17 -3.02
CA LEU A 107 15.50 -16.09 -4.15
C LEU A 107 16.79 -15.36 -3.80
N SER A 108 16.71 -14.25 -3.06
CA SER A 108 17.88 -13.54 -2.56
C SER A 108 18.79 -14.44 -1.72
N ASN A 109 18.21 -15.21 -0.79
CA ASN A 109 18.97 -16.17 0.02
C ASN A 109 19.61 -17.27 -0.84
N TYR A 110 18.85 -17.83 -1.79
CA TYR A 110 19.37 -18.83 -2.72
C TYR A 110 20.56 -18.30 -3.53
N TYR A 111 20.45 -17.10 -4.11
CA TYR A 111 21.55 -16.51 -4.88
C TYR A 111 22.75 -16.15 -4.01
N PHE A 112 22.53 -15.73 -2.76
CA PHE A 112 23.61 -15.47 -1.80
C PHE A 112 24.42 -16.74 -1.49
N GLU A 113 23.75 -17.86 -1.20
CA GLU A 113 24.43 -19.13 -0.94
C GLU A 113 25.22 -19.59 -2.18
N ARG A 114 24.62 -19.51 -3.37
CA ARG A 114 25.28 -19.86 -4.63
C ARG A 114 26.48 -18.97 -4.96
N LEU A 115 26.40 -17.68 -4.62
CA LEU A 115 27.55 -16.76 -4.74
C LEU A 115 28.70 -17.19 -3.84
N GLY A 116 28.41 -17.53 -2.59
CA GLY A 116 29.40 -18.06 -1.64
C GLY A 116 30.13 -19.30 -2.19
N ASP A 117 29.37 -20.29 -2.67
CA ASP A 117 29.93 -21.50 -3.28
C ASP A 117 30.85 -21.18 -4.47
N LYS A 118 30.44 -20.26 -5.33
CA LYS A 118 31.21 -19.89 -6.52
C LYS A 118 32.45 -19.08 -6.20
N LEU A 119 32.43 -18.25 -5.17
CA LEU A 119 33.63 -17.55 -4.68
C LEU A 119 34.65 -18.53 -4.10
N LEU A 120 34.21 -19.58 -3.40
CA LEU A 120 35.09 -20.66 -2.95
C LEU A 120 35.68 -21.45 -4.12
N CYS A 121 34.86 -21.73 -5.14
CA CYS A 121 35.33 -22.34 -6.38
C CYS A 121 36.39 -21.49 -7.07
N LEU A 122 36.17 -20.18 -7.19
CA LEU A 122 37.10 -19.23 -7.78
C LEU A 122 38.46 -19.27 -7.05
N ARG A 123 38.46 -19.30 -5.71
CA ARG A 123 39.69 -19.41 -4.92
C ARG A 123 40.44 -20.72 -5.21
N ARG A 124 39.74 -21.86 -5.30
CA ARG A 124 40.36 -23.14 -5.65
C ARG A 124 40.98 -23.14 -7.05
N VAL A 125 40.29 -22.57 -8.04
CA VAL A 125 40.82 -22.43 -9.41
C VAL A 125 42.13 -21.64 -9.41
N MET A 126 42.18 -20.55 -8.62
CA MET A 126 43.40 -19.77 -8.45
C MET A 126 44.53 -20.53 -7.76
N ASP A 127 44.23 -21.28 -6.69
CA ASP A 127 45.23 -22.04 -5.93
C ASP A 127 45.83 -23.22 -6.72
N THR A 128 45.01 -23.85 -7.57
CA THR A 128 45.40 -25.00 -8.40
C THR A 128 46.10 -24.62 -9.70
N GLY A 129 46.14 -23.32 -10.05
CA GLY A 129 46.72 -22.84 -11.31
C GLY A 129 45.93 -23.27 -12.56
N LEU A 130 44.67 -23.69 -12.39
CA LEU A 130 43.77 -23.97 -13.50
C LEU A 130 43.59 -22.68 -14.34
N GLY A 131 43.78 -22.80 -15.65
CA GLY A 131 44.06 -21.69 -16.57
C GLY A 131 43.01 -20.57 -16.64
N ALA A 132 43.38 -19.48 -17.31
CA ALA A 132 42.60 -18.25 -17.43
C ALA A 132 41.14 -18.46 -17.90
N GLU A 133 40.87 -19.49 -18.70
CA GLU A 133 39.52 -19.83 -19.17
C GLU A 133 38.57 -20.26 -18.05
N GLU A 134 39.03 -21.08 -17.09
CA GLU A 134 38.19 -21.50 -15.96
C GLU A 134 37.92 -20.34 -15.00
N PHE A 135 38.90 -19.45 -14.83
CA PHE A 135 38.74 -18.22 -14.07
C PHE A 135 37.67 -17.32 -14.69
N GLU A 136 37.75 -17.05 -15.99
CA GLU A 136 36.77 -16.24 -16.71
C GLU A 136 35.36 -16.85 -16.68
N LYS A 137 35.25 -18.17 -16.85
CA LYS A 137 33.97 -18.89 -16.76
C LYS A 137 33.35 -18.73 -15.37
N THR A 138 34.12 -18.99 -14.32
CA THR A 138 33.65 -18.86 -12.93
C THR A 138 33.24 -17.42 -12.63
N LEU A 139 33.99 -16.44 -13.13
CA LEU A 139 33.69 -15.03 -12.97
C LEU A 139 32.38 -14.61 -13.69
N LYS A 140 32.12 -15.10 -14.90
CA LYS A 140 30.84 -14.86 -15.60
C LYS A 140 29.65 -15.41 -14.81
N GLU A 141 29.80 -16.60 -14.23
CA GLU A 141 28.77 -17.20 -13.38
C GLU A 141 28.53 -16.37 -12.11
N ILE A 142 29.60 -15.87 -11.46
CA ILE A 142 29.48 -14.95 -10.31
C ILE A 142 28.76 -13.66 -10.69
N LYS A 143 29.09 -13.06 -11.85
CA LYS A 143 28.39 -11.85 -12.34
C LYS A 143 26.90 -12.09 -12.54
N ALA A 144 26.52 -13.22 -13.14
CA ALA A 144 25.12 -13.57 -13.36
C ALA A 144 24.37 -13.77 -12.04
N LEU A 145 24.98 -14.47 -11.08
CA LEU A 145 24.39 -14.69 -9.76
C LEU A 145 24.26 -13.40 -8.94
N LEU A 146 25.25 -12.50 -9.03
CA LEU A 146 25.23 -11.20 -8.36
C LEU A 146 24.13 -10.30 -8.93
N HIS A 147 23.96 -10.30 -10.24
CA HIS A 147 22.88 -9.57 -10.88
C HIS A 147 21.51 -10.08 -10.42
N ALA A 148 21.33 -11.40 -10.39
CA ALA A 148 20.09 -12.01 -9.91
C ALA A 148 19.85 -11.76 -8.42
N TYR A 149 20.91 -11.76 -7.60
CA TYR A 149 20.82 -11.37 -6.18
C TYR A 149 20.33 -9.94 -6.02
N ASN A 150 20.99 -8.97 -6.68
CA ASN A 150 20.67 -7.54 -6.61
C ASN A 150 19.22 -7.24 -7.01
N GLN A 151 18.73 -7.90 -8.07
CA GLN A 151 17.32 -7.77 -8.50
C GLN A 151 16.32 -8.23 -7.44
N ASN A 152 16.64 -9.29 -6.68
CA ASN A 152 15.72 -9.88 -5.71
C ASN A 152 15.89 -9.34 -4.28
N SER A 153 17.06 -8.77 -3.95
CA SER A 153 17.33 -8.16 -2.64
C SER A 153 17.06 -6.65 -2.61
N GLY A 154 16.92 -6.00 -3.77
CA GLY A 154 16.83 -4.55 -3.87
C GLY A 154 18.14 -3.84 -3.57
N GLN A 155 19.26 -4.56 -3.54
CA GLN A 155 20.60 -4.01 -3.32
C GLN A 155 21.33 -3.81 -4.64
N ASP A 156 22.35 -2.94 -4.65
CA ASP A 156 23.23 -2.72 -5.79
C ASP A 156 24.68 -2.97 -5.39
N ILE A 157 25.03 -4.24 -5.20
CA ILE A 157 26.38 -4.65 -4.85
C ILE A 157 27.22 -4.77 -6.13
N ASP A 158 28.34 -4.05 -6.18
CA ASP A 158 29.34 -4.19 -7.25
C ASP A 158 30.21 -5.45 -7.04
N ILE A 159 30.56 -6.12 -8.13
CA ILE A 159 31.38 -7.33 -8.09
C ILE A 159 32.75 -7.13 -7.43
N ARG A 160 33.35 -5.94 -7.53
CA ARG A 160 34.65 -5.61 -6.92
C ARG A 160 34.61 -5.68 -5.40
N THR A 161 33.42 -5.58 -4.81
CA THR A 161 33.20 -5.62 -3.36
C THR A 161 33.22 -7.05 -2.80
N ILE A 162 32.88 -8.04 -3.63
CA ILE A 162 32.73 -9.45 -3.20
C ILE A 162 33.88 -10.35 -3.65
N LEU A 163 34.72 -9.87 -4.58
CA LEU A 163 35.84 -10.66 -5.08
C LEU A 163 36.96 -10.79 -4.01
N PRO A 164 37.59 -11.97 -3.89
CA PRO A 164 38.77 -12.13 -3.04
C PRO A 164 39.91 -11.19 -3.47
N PRO A 165 40.74 -10.68 -2.53
CA PRO A 165 41.84 -9.75 -2.84
C PRO A 165 42.79 -10.27 -3.92
N GLU A 166 43.00 -11.57 -3.96
CA GLU A 166 43.85 -12.25 -4.93
C GLU A 166 43.23 -12.16 -6.33
N ALA A 167 41.92 -12.37 -6.45
CA ALA A 167 41.17 -12.35 -7.71
C ALA A 167 41.02 -10.93 -8.29
N ILE A 168 41.06 -9.89 -7.46
CA ILE A 168 40.95 -8.49 -7.90
C ILE A 168 42.09 -8.12 -8.86
N LYS A 169 43.31 -8.63 -8.64
CA LYS A 169 44.46 -8.36 -9.52
C LYS A 169 44.24 -8.94 -10.92
N HIS A 170 43.81 -10.20 -11.00
CA HIS A 170 43.49 -10.86 -12.27
C HIS A 170 42.28 -10.24 -12.95
N TYR A 171 41.26 -9.84 -12.19
CA TYR A 171 40.09 -9.14 -12.70
C TYR A 171 40.45 -7.80 -13.35
N ARG A 172 41.36 -7.01 -12.75
CA ARG A 172 41.81 -5.75 -13.35
C ARG A 172 42.54 -5.97 -14.67
N GLN A 173 43.35 -7.02 -14.79
CA GLN A 173 44.05 -7.36 -16.04
C GLN A 173 43.06 -7.73 -17.16
N LEU A 174 41.96 -8.41 -16.83
CA LEU A 174 40.91 -8.80 -17.78
C LEU A 174 40.04 -7.65 -18.29
N ILE A 175 39.90 -6.56 -17.53
CA ILE A 175 39.10 -5.38 -17.93
C ILE A 175 39.98 -4.32 -18.63
N SER A 176 41.30 -4.41 -18.49
CA SER A 176 42.27 -3.47 -19.07
C SER A 176 42.73 -3.86 -20.48
N ASN A 177 42.35 -5.06 -20.95
CA ASN A 177 42.46 -5.54 -22.33
C ASN A 177 41.08 -5.47 -23.00
#